data_AF-A0A6L6WJG3-F1
#
_entry.id   AF-A0A6L6WJG3-F1
#
_cell.length_a   1.000
_cell.length_b   1.000
_cell.length_c   1.000
_cell.angle_alpha   90.00
_cell.angle_beta   90.00
_cell.angle_gamma   90.00
#
_symmetry.space_group_name_H-M   'P 1'
#
loop_
_entity.id
_entity.type
_entity.pdbx_description
1 polymer ?
#
loop_
_entity_poly.entity_id
_entity_poly.type
_entity_poly.pdbx_seq_one_letter_code
_entity_poly.pdbx_strand_id
1 'polypeptide(L)'
;MTIRQILLAVPLLGLGWFCILLAVSLMTDAAPAYIVLLPSAEFVDQLDPDMSILAVGPISITLAADSPRVAARLYSAGAQVVLPAGLPGCLPAPVTRKGIGY
;
A
#
# COMPACT_ATOMS: atom_id res chain seq x y z
N MET A 1 25.49 -26.22 13.26
CA MET A 1 24.46 -25.46 12.53
C MET A 1 24.96 -24.02 12.38
N THR A 2 25.64 -23.70 11.28
CA THR A 2 25.08 -23.19 10.00
C THR A 2 24.68 -21.70 10.00
N ILE A 3 25.47 -20.83 10.66
CA ILE A 3 25.44 -19.36 10.48
C ILE A 3 25.39 -18.97 9.00
N ARG A 4 26.14 -19.66 8.14
CA ARG A 4 26.14 -19.42 6.68
C ARG A 4 24.79 -19.74 6.02
N GLN A 5 24.05 -20.71 6.53
CA GLN A 5 22.69 -21.00 6.05
C GLN A 5 21.69 -19.98 6.60
N ILE A 6 21.84 -19.52 7.84
CA ILE A 6 20.96 -18.48 8.41
C ILE A 6 21.15 -17.15 7.65
N LEU A 7 22.40 -16.80 7.33
CA LEU A 7 22.74 -15.62 6.51
C LEU A 7 22.10 -15.65 5.11
N LEU A 8 21.77 -16.83 4.59
CA LEU A 8 21.07 -16.98 3.31
C LEU A 8 19.55 -17.11 3.51
N ALA A 9 19.10 -17.88 4.50
CA ALA A 9 17.71 -18.18 4.73
C ALA A 9 16.90 -16.95 5.16
N VAL A 10 17.46 -16.11 6.04
CA VAL A 10 16.79 -14.90 6.54
C VAL A 10 16.46 -13.91 5.40
N PRO A 11 17.41 -13.49 4.55
CA PRO A 11 17.07 -12.58 3.46
C PRO A 11 16.17 -13.23 2.42
N LEU A 12 16.31 -14.53 2.11
CA LEU A 12 15.40 -15.22 1.20
C LEU A 12 13.97 -15.25 1.73
N LEU A 13 13.79 -15.51 3.02
CA LEU A 13 12.48 -15.49 3.66
C LEU A 13 11.87 -14.08 3.60
N GLY A 14 12.67 -13.06 3.92
CA GLY A 14 12.27 -11.66 3.81
C GLY A 14 11.85 -11.29 2.39
N LEU A 15 12.66 -11.62 1.38
CA LEU A 15 12.34 -11.37 -0.03
C LEU A 15 11.09 -12.10 -0.48
N GLY A 16 10.95 -13.39 -0.12
CA GLY A 16 9.76 -14.18 -0.44
C GLY A 16 8.50 -13.57 0.19
N TRP A 17 8.59 -13.17 1.45
CA TRP A 17 7.52 -12.47 2.16
C TRP A 17 7.14 -11.15 1.49
N PHE A 18 8.11 -10.30 1.14
CA PHE A 18 7.88 -9.05 0.42
C PHE A 18 7.22 -9.30 -0.95
N CYS A 19 7.69 -10.30 -1.70
CA CYS A 19 7.11 -10.64 -3.00
C CYS A 19 5.65 -11.06 -2.86
N ILE A 20 5.29 -11.81 -1.81
CA ILE A 20 3.89 -12.18 -1.55
C ILE A 20 3.04 -10.94 -1.25
N LEU A 21 3.51 -10.02 -0.39
CA LEU A 21 2.78 -8.79 -0.08
C LEU A 21 2.56 -7.92 -1.33
N LEU A 22 3.57 -7.79 -2.18
CA LEU A 22 3.46 -7.07 -3.45
C LEU A 22 2.49 -7.74 -4.41
N ALA A 23 2.55 -9.08 -4.53
CA ALA A 23 1.63 -9.84 -5.37
C ALA A 23 0.18 -9.68 -4.90
N VAL A 24 -0.07 -9.76 -3.59
CA VAL A 24 -1.39 -9.50 -3.00
C VAL A 24 -1.85 -8.10 -3.33
N SER A 25 -1.02 -7.07 -3.13
CA SER A 25 -1.34 -5.67 -3.45
C SER A 25 -1.76 -5.47 -4.92
N LEU A 26 -1.14 -6.21 -5.84
CA LEU A 26 -1.44 -6.11 -7.28
C LEU A 26 -2.64 -6.96 -7.72
N MET A 27 -2.89 -8.08 -7.05
CA MET A 27 -3.93 -9.03 -7.43
C MET A 27 -5.26 -8.80 -6.70
N THR A 28 -5.24 -8.14 -5.54
CA THR A 28 -6.45 -7.89 -4.74
C THR A 28 -6.52 -6.44 -4.25
N ASP A 29 -7.71 -5.86 -4.39
CA ASP A 29 -8.08 -4.56 -3.81
C ASP A 29 -8.77 -4.72 -2.44
N ALA A 30 -8.63 -5.87 -1.78
CA ALA A 30 -9.32 -6.16 -0.51
C ALA A 30 -8.84 -5.30 0.68
N ALA A 31 -7.71 -4.59 0.55
CA ALA A 31 -7.19 -3.73 1.60
C ALA A 31 -7.69 -2.28 1.40
N PRO A 32 -8.35 -1.67 2.41
CA PRO A 32 -8.83 -0.29 2.32
C PRO A 32 -7.71 0.77 2.41
N ALA A 33 -6.50 0.34 2.78
CA ALA A 33 -5.36 1.24 2.93
C ALA A 33 -4.05 0.58 2.46
N TYR A 34 -3.10 1.43 2.05
CA TYR A 34 -1.82 1.09 1.44
C TYR A 34 -0.72 1.95 2.04
N ILE A 35 0.46 1.38 2.23
CA ILE A 35 1.68 2.11 2.60
C ILE A 35 2.59 2.15 1.38
N VAL A 36 2.96 3.36 0.98
CA VAL A 36 3.98 3.63 -0.02
C VAL A 36 5.30 3.92 0.69
N LEU A 37 6.31 3.09 0.46
CA LEU A 37 7.67 3.36 0.95
C LEU A 37 8.46 4.10 -0.14
N LEU A 38 9.19 5.13 0.28
CA LEU A 38 10.00 6.02 -0.55
C LEU A 38 9.19 6.61 -1.72
N PRO A 39 8.20 7.48 -1.43
CA PRO A 39 7.53 8.24 -2.48
C PRO A 39 8.52 9.14 -3.22
N SER A 40 8.32 9.31 -4.53
CA SER A 40 9.04 10.32 -5.31
C SER A 40 8.64 11.74 -4.86
N ALA A 41 9.46 12.75 -5.19
CA ALA A 41 9.18 14.14 -4.82
C ALA A 41 7.85 14.66 -5.40
N GLU A 42 7.41 14.09 -6.53
CA GLU A 42 6.16 14.47 -7.22
C GLU A 42 4.99 13.54 -6.89
N PHE A 43 5.20 12.51 -6.07
CA PHE A 43 4.20 11.48 -5.80
C PHE A 43 2.87 12.03 -5.27
N VAL A 44 2.94 13.04 -4.41
CA VAL A 44 1.74 13.68 -3.83
C VAL A 44 1.01 14.54 -4.87
N ASP A 45 1.74 15.14 -5.81
CA ASP A 45 1.17 16.01 -6.86
C ASP A 45 0.49 15.19 -7.96
N GLN A 46 0.98 13.99 -8.23
CA GLN A 46 0.44 13.05 -9.22
C GLN A 46 -0.63 12.10 -8.63
N LEU A 47 -1.05 12.32 -7.38
CA LEU A 47 -1.99 11.44 -6.71
C LEU A 47 -3.42 11.66 -7.22
N ASP A 48 -4.13 10.57 -7.49
CA ASP A 48 -5.54 10.59 -7.90
C ASP A 48 -6.39 11.25 -6.79
N PRO A 49 -7.38 12.10 -7.13
CA PRO A 49 -8.18 12.82 -6.15
C PRO A 49 -9.12 11.93 -5.33
N ASP A 50 -9.26 10.65 -5.69
CA ASP A 50 -10.04 9.65 -4.92
C ASP A 50 -9.26 9.02 -3.75
N MET A 51 -7.95 9.33 -3.63
CA MET A 51 -7.07 8.79 -2.60
C MET A 51 -6.92 9.77 -1.44
N SER A 52 -7.05 9.25 -0.22
CA SER A 52 -6.90 10.04 1.00
C SER A 52 -5.59 9.71 1.70
N ILE A 53 -4.80 10.72 2.02
CA ILE A 53 -3.57 10.55 2.80
C ILE A 53 -3.95 10.41 4.28
N LEU A 54 -3.72 9.23 4.85
CA LEU A 54 -4.00 8.93 6.26
C LEU A 54 -2.85 9.36 7.18
N ALA A 55 -1.62 9.14 6.74
CA ALA A 55 -0.42 9.46 7.51
C ALA A 55 0.77 9.74 6.60
N VAL A 56 1.62 10.68 7.00
CA VAL A 56 2.88 11.00 6.34
C VAL A 56 4.01 10.79 7.33
N GLY A 57 4.93 9.91 6.98
CA GLY A 57 6.19 9.67 7.67
C GLY A 57 7.38 10.18 6.87
N PRO A 58 8.59 10.15 7.45
CA PRO A 58 9.80 10.65 6.79
C PRO A 58 10.19 9.86 5.54
N ILE A 59 9.81 8.58 5.46
CA ILE A 59 10.14 7.68 4.34
C ILE A 59 8.93 6.92 3.80
N SER A 60 7.73 7.22 4.31
CA SER A 60 6.53 6.45 3.98
C SER A 60 5.29 7.31 4.00
N ILE A 61 4.35 7.04 3.10
CA ILE A 61 3.03 7.66 3.09
C ILE A 61 1.98 6.56 3.15
N THR A 62 1.04 6.68 4.08
CA THR A 62 -0.11 5.79 4.18
C THR A 62 -1.31 6.44 3.54
N LEU A 63 -1.94 5.73 2.61
CA LEU A 63 -3.09 6.19 1.85
C LEU A 63 -4.27 5.24 2.04
N ALA A 64 -5.49 5.77 1.98
CA ALA A 64 -6.71 5.01 1.83
C ALA A 64 -7.33 5.29 0.47
N ALA A 65 -7.84 4.25 -0.18
CA ALA A 65 -8.56 4.36 -1.43
C ALA A 65 -9.55 3.19 -1.52
N ASP A 66 -10.72 3.47 -2.11
CA ASP A 66 -11.84 2.53 -2.24
C ASP A 66 -12.13 2.19 -3.71
N SER A 67 -11.12 2.38 -4.57
CA SER A 67 -11.21 2.24 -6.01
C SER A 67 -10.45 1.03 -6.53
N PRO A 68 -10.83 0.47 -7.69
CA PRO A 68 -10.14 -0.71 -8.21
C PRO A 68 -8.72 -0.38 -8.69
N ARG A 69 -7.82 -1.34 -8.51
CA ARG A 69 -6.41 -1.31 -8.94
C ARG A 69 -5.60 -0.19 -8.29
N VAL A 70 -5.81 0.08 -7.00
CA VAL A 70 -5.12 1.17 -6.27
C VAL A 70 -3.60 1.05 -6.39
N ALA A 71 -3.06 -0.15 -6.18
CA ALA A 71 -1.62 -0.37 -6.23
C ALA A 71 -1.01 0.03 -7.58
N ALA A 72 -1.64 -0.32 -8.70
CA ALA A 72 -1.16 0.03 -10.03
C ALA A 72 -1.12 1.54 -10.26
N ARG A 73 -2.11 2.28 -9.73
CA ARG A 73 -2.16 3.75 -9.84
C ARG A 73 -1.10 4.42 -8.95
N LEU A 74 -0.87 3.89 -7.76
CA LEU A 74 0.21 4.34 -6.88
C LEU A 74 1.57 4.16 -7.57
N TYR A 75 1.79 3.02 -8.25
CA TYR A 75 2.98 2.81 -9.07
C TYR A 75 3.10 3.81 -10.21
N SER A 76 2.01 4.15 -10.91
CA SER A 76 2.06 5.16 -11.97
C SER A 76 2.32 6.57 -11.45
N ALA A 77 1.91 6.89 -10.22
CA ALA A 77 2.22 8.16 -9.55
C ALA A 77 3.67 8.23 -9.02
N GLY A 78 4.46 7.16 -9.18
CA GLY A 78 5.87 7.13 -8.77
C GLY A 78 6.13 6.47 -7.41
N ALA A 79 5.20 5.67 -6.88
CA ALA A 79 5.48 4.80 -5.74
C ALA A 79 6.53 3.75 -6.11
N GLN A 80 7.51 3.52 -5.23
CA GLN A 80 8.53 2.47 -5.44
C GLN A 80 8.10 1.12 -4.87
N VAL A 81 7.52 1.12 -3.66
CA VAL A 81 7.06 -0.10 -2.97
C VAL A 81 5.70 0.19 -2.37
N VAL A 82 4.68 -0.55 -2.81
CA VAL A 82 3.30 -0.42 -2.34
C VAL A 82 2.91 -1.66 -1.57
N LEU A 83 2.70 -1.50 -0.27
CA LEU A 83 2.34 -2.60 0.62
C LEU A 83 0.88 -2.46 1.05
N PRO A 84 0.13 -3.56 1.15
CA PRO A 84 -1.21 -3.52 1.71
C PRO A 84 -1.11 -3.15 3.19
N ALA A 85 -1.87 -2.14 3.61
CA ALA A 85 -1.91 -1.62 4.98
C ALA A 85 -3.34 -1.63 5.49
N GLY A 86 -4.03 -2.76 5.35
CA GLY A 86 -5.41 -2.94 5.78
C GLY A 86 -5.49 -3.73 7.08
N LEU A 87 -5.39 -3.06 8.24
CA LEU A 87 -6.20 -3.54 9.36
C LEU A 87 -7.55 -2.84 9.21
N PRO A 88 -8.68 -3.59 9.09
CA PRO A 88 -9.99 -2.98 9.26
C PRO A 88 -9.98 -2.38 10.66
N GLY A 89 -9.93 -1.06 10.75
CA GLY A 89 -9.94 -0.39 12.04
C GLY A 89 -11.15 -0.84 12.85
N CYS A 90 -11.06 -0.81 14.18
CA CYS A 90 -12.21 -1.03 15.05
C CYS A 90 -13.28 0.08 14.92
N LEU A 91 -12.98 1.15 14.16
CA LEU A 91 -13.95 2.15 13.77
C LEU A 91 -14.67 1.66 12.50
N PRO A 92 -16.02 1.59 12.48
CA PRO A 92 -16.74 1.38 11.24
C PRO A 92 -16.28 2.45 10.25
N ALA A 93 -15.83 2.01 9.07
CA ALA A 93 -15.50 2.92 7.98
C ALA A 93 -16.71 3.87 7.80
N PRO A 94 -16.51 5.20 7.78
CA PRO A 94 -17.61 6.12 7.56
C PRO A 94 -18.26 5.73 6.23
N VAL A 95 -19.58 5.50 6.26
CA VAL A 95 -20.35 5.21 5.05
C VAL A 95 -20.25 6.44 4.16
N THR A 96 -19.29 6.44 3.23
CA THR A 96 -19.24 7.41 2.15
C THR A 96 -20.51 7.18 1.35
N ARG A 97 -21.49 8.08 1.55
CA ARG A 97 -22.76 8.09 0.85
C ARG A 97 -22.46 8.31 -0.64
N LYS A 98 -22.27 7.21 -1.36
CA LYS A 98 -22.21 7.14 -2.82
C LYS A 98 -23.51 7.73 -3.37
N GLY A 99 -23.43 8.95 -3.87
CA GLY A 99 -24.42 9.61 -4.74
C GLY A 99 -25.86 9.65 -4.22
N ILE A 100 -26.24 10.74 -3.55
CA ILE A 100 -27.59 11.28 -3.79
C ILE A 100 -27.48 12.04 -5.12
N GLY A 101 -27.85 11.34 -6.19
CA GLY A 101 -28.34 11.99 -7.40
C GLY A 101 -29.83 12.27 -7.23
N TYR A 102 -30.20 13.50 -7.61
CA TYR A 102 -31.52 14.15 -7.63
C TYR A 102 -32.02 14.74 -6.31
#